data_AF-A0A8H2WQH0-F1
#
_entry.id   AF-A0A8H2WQH0-F1
#
_cell.length_a   1.000
_cell.length_b   1.000
_cell.length_c   1.000
_cell.angle_alpha   90.00
_cell.angle_beta   90.00
_cell.angle_gamma   90.00
#
_symmetry.space_group_name_H-M   'P 1'
#
loop_
_entity.id
_entity.type
_entity.pdbx_description
1 polymer ?
#
loop_
_entity_poly.entity_id
_entity_poly.type
_entity_poly.pdbx_seq_one_letter_code
_entity_poly.pdbx_strand_id
1 'polypeptide(L)' 'MIEKIIRRSEAVDREALCILAGQQIWALRLTIHVLSDEGNMLDCACLAAVAALRHFRHDQSNQV' A
#
# COMPACT_ATOMS: atom_id res chain seq x y z
N MET A 1 -0.28 -13.32 -4.62
CA MET A 1 -1.75 -13.07 -4.72
C MET A 1 -2.09 -11.66 -4.26
N ILE A 2 -1.63 -11.24 -3.08
CA ILE A 2 -1.79 -9.89 -2.51
C ILE A 2 -1.39 -8.76 -3.47
N GLU A 3 -0.22 -8.83 -4.11
CA GLU A 3 0.23 -7.77 -5.03
C GLU A 3 -0.75 -7.55 -6.20
N LYS A 4 -1.28 -8.64 -6.77
CA LYS A 4 -2.28 -8.56 -7.84
C LYS A 4 -3.59 -7.93 -7.35
N ILE A 5 -4.00 -8.26 -6.13
CA ILE A 5 -5.20 -7.70 -5.51
C ILE A 5 -5.02 -6.19 -5.31
N ILE A 6 -3.91 -5.76 -4.70
CA ILE A 6 -3.61 -4.34 -4.45
C ILE A 6 -3.52 -3.55 -5.77
N ARG A 7 -2.85 -4.10 -6.79
CA ARG A 7 -2.72 -3.44 -8.09
C ARG A 7 -4.06 -3.30 -8.83
N ARG A 8 -4.98 -4.27 -8.65
CA ARG A 8 -6.31 -4.27 -9.28
C ARG A 8 -7.37 -3.52 -8.49
N SER A 9 -7.20 -3.39 -7.17
CA SER A 9 -8.22 -2.79 -6.30
C SER A 9 -8.18 -1.27 -6.28
N GLU A 10 -7.25 -0.63 -6.99
CA GLU A 10 -7.06 0.83 -7.02
C GLU A 10 -7.01 1.45 -5.61
N ALA A 11 -6.53 0.68 -4.63
CA ALA A 11 -6.50 1.10 -3.22
C ALA A 11 -5.46 2.19 -2.95
N VAL A 12 -4.59 2.46 -3.92
CA VAL A 12 -3.54 3.47 -3.89
C VAL A 12 -3.64 4.28 -5.17
N ASP A 13 -3.77 5.59 -5.00
CA ASP A 13 -3.75 6.57 -6.09
C ASP A 13 -2.30 6.71 -6.62
N ARG A 14 -2.09 6.37 -7.89
CA ARG A 14 -0.75 6.36 -8.50
C ARG A 14 -0.33 7.75 -8.92
N GLU A 15 -1.30 8.56 -9.31
CA GLU A 15 -1.15 9.94 -9.70
C GLU A 15 -0.77 10.79 -8.48
N ALA A 16 -1.39 10.55 -7.32
CA ALA A 16 -1.03 11.21 -6.06
C ALA A 16 0.39 10.87 -5.56
N LEU A 17 0.97 9.75 -6.01
CA LEU A 17 2.36 9.37 -5.71
C LEU A 17 3.37 9.94 -6.72
N CYS A 18 2.91 10.54 -7.82
CA CYS A 18 3.78 11.16 -8.80
C CYS A 18 4.14 12.57 -8.34
N ILE A 19 5.43 12.83 -8.09
CA ILE A 19 5.91 14.18 -7.77
C ILE A 19 6.17 14.93 -9.07
N LEU A 20 6.97 14.31 -9.94
CA LEU A 20 7.34 14.85 -11.24
C LEU A 20 7.34 13.72 -12.27
N ALA A 21 6.44 13.81 -13.25
CA ALA A 21 6.25 12.79 -14.26
C ALA A 21 7.56 12.50 -15.01
N GLY A 22 7.96 11.22 -15.02
CA GLY A 22 9.18 10.77 -15.68
C GLY A 22 10.49 11.03 -14.91
N GLN A 23 10.44 11.64 -13.72
CA GLN A 23 11.66 11.95 -12.96
C GLN A 23 11.59 11.47 -11.50
N GLN A 24 10.52 11.81 -10.77
CA GLN A 24 10.43 11.52 -9.34
C GLN A 24 9.03 11.00 -8.96
N ILE A 25 9.04 9.85 -8.30
CA ILE A 25 7.85 9.17 -7.79
C ILE A 25 8.10 8.70 -6.36
N TRP A 26 7.04 8.65 -5.56
CA TRP A 26 7.08 8.03 -4.25
C TRP A 26 7.02 6.49 -4.38
N ALA A 27 8.01 5.81 -3.78
CA ALA A 27 8.04 4.36 -3.71
C ALA A 27 7.38 3.89 -2.39
N LEU A 28 6.17 3.34 -2.48
CA LEU A 28 5.47 2.80 -1.32
C LEU A 28 5.88 1.34 -1.07
N ARG A 29 6.28 1.01 0.16
CA ARG A 29 6.60 -0.35 0.59
C ARG A 29 5.61 -0.78 1.67
N LEU A 30 4.90 -1.88 1.40
CA LEU A 30 4.05 -2.54 2.38
C LEU A 30 4.76 -3.79 2.91
N THR A 31 4.84 -3.93 4.22
CA THR A 31 5.39 -5.11 4.90
C THR A 31 4.34 -5.66 5.85
N ILE A 32 4.07 -6.95 5.75
CA ILE A 32 3.10 -7.66 6.58
C ILE A 32 3.87 -8.63 7.47
N HIS A 33 3.69 -8.49 8.77
CA HIS A 33 4.26 -9.39 9.76
C HIS A 33 3.15 -10.25 10.36
N VAL A 34 3.34 -11.57 10.26
CA VAL A 34 2.40 -12.54 10.80
C VAL A 34 2.88 -12.91 12.20
N LEU A 35 2.02 -12.70 13.20
CA LEU A 35 2.35 -12.98 14.61
C LEU A 35 1.80 -14.32 15.08
N SER A 36 0.63 -14.73 14.59
CA SER A 36 0.01 -16.03 14.87
C SER A 36 -0.83 -16.45 13.67
N ASP A 37 -0.81 -17.74 13.34
CA ASP A 37 -1.64 -18.32 12.29
C ASP A 37 -2.63 -19.32 12.89
N GLU A 38 -3.90 -18.92 12.96
CA GLU A 38 -5.01 -19.78 13.41
C GLU A 38 -5.91 -20.18 12.22
N GLY A 39 -5.35 -20.17 11.02
CA GLY A 39 -6.07 -20.41 9.77
C GLY A 39 -6.50 -19.13 9.07
N ASN A 40 -6.62 -19.24 7.74
CA ASN A 40 -6.96 -18.15 6.83
C ASN A 40 -6.00 -16.93 6.81
N MET A 41 -4.70 -17.19 6.99
CA MET A 41 -3.64 -16.19 6.92
C MET A 41 -3.71 -15.27 5.70
N LEU A 42 -4.08 -15.82 4.54
CA LEU A 42 -4.08 -15.08 3.29
C LEU A 42 -5.13 -13.96 3.27
N ASP A 43 -6.35 -14.25 3.72
CA ASP A 43 -7.42 -13.25 3.76
C ASP A 43 -7.14 -12.20 4.82
N CYS A 44 -6.61 -12.62 5.99
CA CYS A 44 -6.13 -11.70 7.03
C CYS A 44 -5.05 -10.76 6.49
N ALA A 45 -4.07 -11.28 5.75
CA ALA A 45 -3.02 -10.48 5.13
C ALA A 45 -3.55 -9.55 4.03
N CYS A 46 -4.54 -9.97 3.24
CA CYS A 46 -5.21 -9.10 2.26
C CYS A 46 -5.95 -7.95 2.94
N LEU A 47 -6.71 -8.23 3.99
CA LEU A 47 -7.47 -7.23 4.74
C LEU A 47 -6.52 -6.24 5.44
N ALA A 48 -5.47 -6.74 6.09
CA ALA A 48 -4.45 -5.91 6.73
C ALA A 48 -3.75 -4.99 5.72
N ALA A 49 -3.42 -5.51 4.52
CA ALA A 49 -2.82 -4.72 3.46
C ALA A 49 -3.73 -3.55 3.02
N VAL A 50 -5.00 -3.82 2.74
CA VAL A 50 -5.95 -2.78 2.30
C VAL A 50 -6.21 -1.77 3.40
N ALA A 51 -6.36 -2.23 4.65
CA ALA A 51 -6.55 -1.35 5.80
C ALA A 51 -5.34 -0.43 6.03
N ALA A 52 -4.13 -0.97 5.94
CA ALA A 52 -2.90 -0.19 6.06
C ALA A 52 -2.77 0.86 4.95
N LEU A 53 -3.07 0.50 3.69
CA LEU A 53 -3.03 1.42 2.56
C LEU A 53 -4.11 2.52 2.65
N ARG A 54 -5.30 2.19 3.14
CA ARG A 54 -6.39 3.16 3.39
C ARG A 54 -6.06 4.11 4.55
N HIS A 55 -5.39 3.62 5.59
CA HIS A 55 -5.00 4.41 6.73
C HIS A 55 -3.74 5.24 6.47
N PHE A 56 -2.89 4.81 5.55
CA PHE A 56 -1.68 5.53 5.18
C PHE A 56 -2.01 6.94 4.70
N ARG A 57 -1.56 7.94 5.46
CA ARG A 57 -1.70 9.35 5.12
C ARG A 57 -0.33 9.85 4.67
N HIS A 58 -0.22 10.15 3.39
CA HIS A 58 0.97 10.78 2.83
C HIS A 58 0.90 12.29 3.10
N ASP A 59 1.88 12.82 3.83
CA ASP A 59 2.03 14.26 4.03
C ASP A 59 2.79 14.87 2.86
N GLN A 60 2.09 15.62 2.01
CA GLN A 60 2.67 16.29 0.85
C GLN A 60 3.47 17.56 1.20
N SER A 61 3.53 17.97 2.46
CA SER A 61 4.12 19.24 2.87
C SER A 61 5.66 19.26 2.94
N ASN A 62 6.32 18.10 2.88
CA ASN A 62 7.78 18.04 2.97
C ASN A 62 8.44 17.95 1.57
N GLN A 63 8.24 19.00 0.78
CA GLN A 63 9.06 19.30 -0.39
C GLN A 63 10.05 20.43 -0.02
N VAL A 64 11.16 20.07 0.64
CA VAL A 64 12.39 20.88 0.66
C VAL A 64 13.58 19.95 0.51
#